data_AF-A0A353SRS4-F1
#
_entry.id   AF-A0A353SRS4-F1
#
_cell.length_a   1.000
_cell.length_b   1.000
_cell.length_c   1.000
_cell.angle_alpha   90.00
_cell.angle_beta   90.00
_cell.angle_gamma   90.00
#
_symmetry.space_group_name_H-M   'P 1'
#
loop_
_entity.id
_entity.type
_entity.pdbx_description
1 polymer ?
#
loop_
_entity_poly.entity_id
_entity_poly.type
_entity_poly.pdbx_seq_one_letter_code
_entity_poly.pdbx_strand_id
1 'polypeptide(L)' 'MKIITVVGICLALLLSSFAYAKVGGGDILFKVKNGNVTFSHDSHVQSAGLACRQCHDKPYLSVAQHKKVSMKEMEKG' A
#
# COMPACT_ATOMS: atom_id res chain seq x y z
N MET A 1 -5.73 37.12 -22.85
CA MET A 1 -6.83 36.26 -22.33
C MET A 1 -6.61 34.77 -22.58
N LYS A 2 -6.39 34.31 -23.82
CA LYS A 2 -6.13 32.88 -24.13
C LYS A 2 -4.93 32.25 -23.40
N ILE A 3 -3.84 33.01 -23.22
CA ILE A 3 -2.63 32.52 -22.53
C ILE A 3 -2.88 32.35 -21.02
N ILE A 4 -3.66 33.26 -20.43
CA ILE A 4 -3.98 33.23 -18.99
C ILE A 4 -4.92 32.05 -18.68
N THR A 5 -5.87 31.76 -19.57
CA THR A 5 -6.73 30.57 -19.45
C THR A 5 -5.98 29.27 -19.69
N VAL A 6 -5.03 29.21 -20.63
CA VAL A 6 -4.20 28.01 -20.87
C VAL A 6 -3.26 27.74 -19.68
N VAL A 7 -2.62 28.77 -19.13
CA VAL A 7 -1.75 28.64 -17.93
C VAL A 7 -2.57 28.22 -16.71
N GLY A 8 -3.78 28.77 -16.54
CA GLY A 8 -4.70 28.36 -15.46
C GLY A 8 -5.12 26.89 -15.55
N ILE A 9 -5.40 26.38 -16.75
CA ILE A 9 -5.75 24.96 -16.95
C ILE A 9 -4.54 24.04 -16.74
N CYS A 10 -3.36 24.39 -17.25
CA CYS A 10 -2.13 23.62 -17.00
C CYS A 10 -1.78 23.57 -15.51
N LEU A 11 -1.94 24.68 -14.79
CA LEU A 11 -1.68 24.71 -13.35
C LEU A 11 -2.69 23.85 -12.57
N ALA A 12 -3.97 23.88 -12.96
CA ALA A 12 -5.00 23.03 -12.38
C ALA A 12 -4.74 21.52 -12.63
N LEU A 13 -4.24 21.14 -13.80
CA LEU A 13 -3.89 19.76 -14.14
C LEU A 13 -2.62 19.25 -13.43
N LEU A 14 -1.66 20.14 -13.15
CA LEU A 14 -0.46 19.78 -12.39
C LEU A 14 -0.78 19.54 -10.90
N LEU A 15 -1.73 20.27 -10.33
CA LEU A 15 -2.16 20.12 -8.94
C LEU A 15 -2.87 18.79 -8.67
N SER A 16 -3.63 18.24 -9.62
CA SER A 16 -4.34 16.96 -9.44
C SER A 16 -3.41 15.74 -9.44
N SER A 17 -2.20 15.85 -9.99
CA SER A 17 -1.22 14.74 -10.02
C SER A 17 -0.67 14.41 -8.62
N PHE A 18 -0.58 15.37 -7.71
CA PHE A 18 -0.09 15.15 -6.34
C PHE A 18 -1.09 14.37 -5.46
N ALA A 19 -2.39 14.39 -5.79
CA ALA A 19 -3.42 13.69 -5.01
C ALA A 19 -3.33 12.15 -5.13
N TYR A 20 -2.64 11.63 -6.14
CA TYR A 20 -2.52 10.19 -6.38
C TYR A 20 -1.29 9.54 -5.71
N ALA A 21 -0.46 10.31 -5.00
CA ALA A 21 0.83 9.83 -4.47
C ALA A 21 0.75 8.98 -3.18
N LYS A 22 -0.43 8.50 -2.76
CA LYS A 22 -0.54 7.62 -1.59
C LYS A 22 -1.13 6.25 -1.94
N VAL A 23 -0.32 5.40 -2.57
CA VAL A 23 -0.62 3.97 -2.73
C VAL A 23 0.63 3.11 -2.49
N GLY A 24 1.10 3.08 -1.24
CA GLY A 24 2.12 2.13 -0.79
C GLY A 24 1.75 1.64 0.61
N GLY A 25 1.53 0.33 0.76
CA GLY A 25 0.81 -0.29 1.89
C GLY A 25 1.41 -0.13 3.29
N GLY A 26 2.48 0.66 3.45
CA GLY A 26 3.07 1.01 4.73
C GLY A 26 3.58 -0.18 5.55
N ASP A 27 4.02 0.09 6.77
CA ASP A 27 4.39 -0.98 7.69
C ASP A 27 3.17 -1.42 8.51
N ILE A 28 3.02 -2.73 8.67
CA ILE A 28 1.96 -3.36 9.47
C ILE A 28 2.62 -4.00 10.70
N LEU A 29 2.21 -3.54 11.89
CA LEU A 29 2.70 -4.06 13.16
C LEU A 29 1.75 -5.13 13.72
N PHE A 30 2.23 -6.36 13.80
CA PHE A 30 1.57 -7.45 14.50
C PHE A 30 2.11 -7.55 15.93
N LYS A 31 1.27 -7.20 16.91
CA LYS A 31 1.58 -7.38 18.33
C LYS A 31 1.27 -8.82 18.73
N VAL A 32 2.31 -9.60 19.05
CA VAL A 32 2.16 -10.96 19.60
C VAL A 32 2.90 -11.08 20.94
N LYS A 33 2.52 -12.09 21.75
CA LYS A 33 3.01 -12.23 23.13
C LYS A 33 4.53 -12.32 23.24
N ASN A 34 5.19 -12.90 22.23
CA ASN A 34 6.62 -13.21 22.25
C ASN A 34 7.47 -12.18 21.51
N GLY A 35 6.94 -10.98 21.26
CA GLY A 35 7.61 -9.91 20.52
C GLY A 35 6.72 -9.36 19.41
N ASN A 36 7.00 -8.14 18.96
CA ASN A 36 6.26 -7.57 17.84
C ASN A 36 6.89 -8.03 16.51
N VAL A 37 6.04 -8.26 15.51
CA VAL A 37 6.46 -8.58 14.15
C VAL A 37 6.00 -7.45 13.22
N THR A 38 6.92 -6.87 12.45
CA THR A 38 6.60 -5.83 11.48
C THR A 38 6.66 -6.41 10.08
N PHE A 39 5.58 -6.26 9.32
CA PHE A 39 5.56 -6.50 7.88
C PHE A 39 5.78 -5.18 7.14
N SER A 40 6.80 -5.11 6.29
CA SER A 40 7.10 -3.91 5.52
C SER A 40 6.74 -4.08 4.05
N HIS A 41 5.87 -3.21 3.53
CA HIS A 41 5.58 -3.21 2.10
C HIS A 41 6.77 -2.75 1.25
N ASP A 42 7.64 -1.89 1.76
CA ASP A 42 8.81 -1.42 1.01
C ASP A 42 9.75 -2.58 0.66
N SER A 43 10.03 -3.46 1.64
CA SER A 43 10.90 -4.62 1.39
C SER A 43 10.30 -5.60 0.38
N HIS A 44 8.97 -5.75 0.34
CA HIS A 44 8.31 -6.70 -0.55
C HIS A 44 8.02 -6.10 -1.94
N VAL A 45 7.55 -4.86 -2.01
CA VAL A 45 7.13 -4.22 -3.26
C VAL A 45 8.29 -3.50 -3.92
N GLN A 46 8.98 -2.64 -3.18
CA GLN A 46 10.02 -1.78 -3.74
C GLN A 46 11.35 -2.53 -3.90
N SER A 47 11.74 -3.29 -2.88
CA SER A 47 13.02 -4.02 -2.88
C SER A 47 12.93 -5.37 -3.60
N ALA A 48 11.90 -6.17 -3.32
CA ALA A 48 11.71 -7.48 -3.95
C ALA A 48 10.89 -7.45 -5.26
N GLY A 49 10.33 -6.29 -5.64
CA GLY A 49 9.62 -6.12 -6.90
C GLY A 49 8.27 -6.83 -6.99
N LEU A 50 7.67 -7.21 -5.86
CA LEU A 50 6.39 -7.92 -5.87
C LEU A 50 5.24 -6.96 -6.19
N ALA A 51 4.39 -7.35 -7.13
CA ALA A 51 3.17 -6.63 -7.45
C ALA A 51 2.13 -6.79 -6.34
N CYS A 52 1.31 -5.75 -6.12
CA CYS A 52 0.28 -5.74 -5.07
C CYS A 52 -0.68 -6.95 -5.15
N ARG A 53 -0.97 -7.41 -6.38
CA ARG A 53 -1.87 -8.54 -6.67
C ARG A 53 -1.31 -9.91 -6.31
N GLN A 54 -0.01 -9.99 -6.00
CA GLN A 54 0.60 -11.26 -5.57
C GLN A 54 0.20 -11.62 -4.13
N CYS A 55 -0.19 -10.63 -3.32
CA CYS A 55 -0.65 -10.84 -1.96
C CYS A 55 -2.14 -10.48 -1.78
N HIS A 56 -2.63 -9.47 -2.51
CA HIS A 56 -4.00 -8.98 -2.41
C HIS A 56 -4.87 -9.37 -3.63
N ASP A 57 -6.15 -9.64 -3.47
CA ASP A 57 -6.93 -9.67 -2.22
C ASP A 57 -6.86 -11.03 -1.49
N LYS A 58 -6.19 -12.02 -2.08
CA LYS A 58 -5.91 -13.34 -1.49
C LYS A 58 -4.44 -13.69 -1.76
N PRO A 59 -3.69 -14.18 -0.75
CA PRO A 59 -4.16 -14.63 0.56
C PRO A 59 -4.45 -13.53 1.60
N TYR A 60 -3.99 -12.28 1.39
CA TYR A 60 -4.13 -11.20 2.37
C TYR A 60 -5.08 -10.11 1.89
N LEU A 61 -5.96 -9.65 2.77
CA LEU A 61 -6.89 -8.54 2.51
C LEU A 61 -6.29 -7.22 3.01
N SER A 62 -7.09 -6.15 3.01
CA SER A 62 -6.70 -4.88 3.63
C SER A 62 -6.63 -4.95 5.15
N VAL A 63 -5.97 -3.98 5.80
CA VAL A 63 -5.97 -3.85 7.28
C VAL A 63 -7.40 -3.73 7.83
N ALA A 64 -8.35 -3.16 7.08
CA ALA A 64 -9.74 -3.08 7.49
C ALA A 64 -10.47 -4.43 7.46
N GLN A 65 -10.03 -5.36 6.61
CA GLN A 65 -10.68 -6.65 6.37
C GLN A 65 -9.81 -7.84 6.81
N HIS A 66 -8.71 -7.59 7.52
CA HIS A 66 -7.76 -8.62 7.89
C HIS A 66 -8.39 -9.64 8.85
N LYS A 67 -8.00 -10.91 8.68
CA LYS A 67 -8.28 -11.98 9.65
C LYS A 67 -6.97 -12.34 10.34
N LYS A 68 -7.01 -12.42 11.67
CA LYS A 68 -5.87 -12.94 12.44
C LYS A 68 -5.72 -14.43 12.18
N VAL A 69 -4.50 -14.84 11.90
CA VAL A 69 -4.11 -16.24 11.74
C VAL A 69 -2.92 -16.54 12.66
N SER A 70 -2.84 -17.78 13.12
CA SER A 70 -1.74 -18.32 13.89
C SER A 70 -0.60 -18.81 12.99
N MET A 71 0.60 -18.96 13.55
CA MET A 71 1.73 -19.57 12.84
C MET A 71 1.38 -20.97 12.30
N LYS A 72 0.67 -21.78 13.09
CA LYS A 72 0.21 -23.12 12.71
C LYS A 72 -0.77 -23.10 11.52
N GLU A 73 -1.57 -22.05 11.37
CA GLU A 73 -2.43 -21.88 10.20
C GLU A 73 -1.60 -21.50 8.98
N MET A 74 -0.62 -20.60 9.12
CA MET A 74 0.26 -20.21 8.00
C MET A 74 1.11 -21.36 7.45
N GLU A 75 1.56 -22.29 8.30
CA GLU A 75 2.30 -23.49 7.87
C GLU A 75 1.49 -24.43 6.96
N LYS A 76 0.16 -24.34 6.98
CA LYS A 76 -0.72 -25.20 6.18
C LYS A 76 -1.02 -24.66 4.78
N GLY A 77 -0.64 -23.41 4.50
CA GLY A 77 -1.11 -22.66 3.33
C GLY A 77 -2.57 -22.23 3.44
#